data_AF-A0A524QMM7-F1
#
_entry.id   AF-A0A524QMM7-F1
#
_cell.length_a   1.000
_cell.length_b   1.000
_cell.length_c   1.000
_cell.angle_alpha   90.00
_cell.angle_beta   90.00
_cell.angle_gamma   90.00
#
_symmetry.space_group_name_H-M   'P 1'
#
loop_
_entity.id
_entity.type
_entity.pdbx_description
1 polymer ?
#
loop_
_entity_poly.entity_id
_entity_poly.type
_entity_poly.pdbx_seq_one_letter_code
_entity_poly.pdbx_strand_id
1 'polypeptide(L)'
;MPNFLFNTFRRIVFLVGDTRRIKHFPWVTWDVSEHEIGLDEVIREALPVLKKGDVPLHLDKGFLSNAFIPGAMVHAGLYVGDGYLIEAVSNGVVKRHAAYLLRSDYACIMRPRIGDEGSLVRDAAVNIACEWAERIVDFPYDVLFNFCGEEDRALIREHGRDAIKHGVRFCCTEIPFFCYLDYLTGLRLFRRRNINLVTWMLSWVGLGPGEVIVDADMYVTAEFDMVWCSRSMTVEWCKRMKCEEAFIHKVSEYWKTHSICPSAR
;
A
#
# COMPACT_ATOMS: atom_id res chain seq x y z
N MET A 1 12.86 21.27 -21.10
CA MET A 1 11.96 22.06 -20.22
C MET A 1 10.93 21.27 -19.37
N PRO A 2 10.66 19.95 -19.54
CA PRO A 2 9.75 19.21 -18.65
C PRO A 2 10.21 19.07 -17.18
N ASN A 3 11.52 19.08 -16.93
CA ASN A 3 12.06 18.73 -15.60
C ASN A 3 11.75 19.76 -14.49
N PHE A 4 11.57 21.05 -14.80
CA PHE A 4 11.36 22.05 -13.75
C PHE A 4 9.94 22.00 -13.15
N LEU A 5 8.91 21.95 -14.01
CA LEU A 5 7.51 21.81 -13.60
C LEU A 5 7.28 20.50 -12.85
N PHE A 6 7.82 19.38 -13.36
CA PHE A 6 7.73 18.09 -12.70
C PHE A 6 8.43 18.07 -11.34
N ASN A 7 9.65 18.60 -11.23
CA ASN A 7 10.36 18.67 -9.96
C ASN A 7 9.67 19.58 -8.94
N THR A 8 9.08 20.68 -9.39
CA THR A 8 8.32 21.60 -8.54
C THR A 8 7.03 20.94 -8.04
N PHE A 9 6.29 20.28 -8.93
CA PHE A 9 5.11 19.49 -8.58
C PHE A 9 5.45 18.38 -7.59
N ARG A 10 6.49 17.58 -7.86
CA ARG A 10 6.99 16.53 -6.97
C ARG A 10 7.30 17.09 -5.57
N ARG A 11 8.01 18.21 -5.49
CA ARG A 11 8.32 18.87 -4.21
C ARG A 11 7.06 19.34 -3.49
N ILE A 12 6.11 19.92 -4.20
CA ILE A 12 4.83 20.35 -3.61
C ILE A 12 4.06 19.15 -3.09
N VAL A 13 3.90 18.09 -3.90
CA VAL A 13 3.17 16.88 -3.51
C VAL A 13 3.77 16.24 -2.26
N PHE A 14 5.10 16.14 -2.17
CA PHE A 14 5.73 15.57 -0.97
C PHE A 14 5.71 16.52 0.22
N LEU A 15 5.96 17.81 0.02
CA LEU A 15 5.84 18.81 1.10
C LEU A 15 4.43 18.83 1.69
N VAL A 16 3.42 18.81 0.82
CA VAL A 16 2.01 18.72 1.19
C VAL A 16 1.70 17.36 1.80
N GLY A 17 2.21 16.28 1.22
CA GLY A 17 2.01 14.91 1.66
C GLY A 17 2.51 14.66 3.08
N ASP A 18 3.64 15.28 3.46
CA ASP A 18 4.22 15.19 4.81
C ASP A 18 3.57 16.17 5.81
N THR A 19 2.65 17.03 5.36
CA THR A 19 1.97 17.99 6.24
C THR A 19 0.79 17.34 6.94
N ARG A 20 0.90 17.17 8.27
CA ARG A 20 -0.17 16.62 9.14
C ARG A 20 -1.03 17.74 9.75
N ARG A 21 -2.37 17.67 9.61
CA ARG A 21 -3.31 18.66 10.20
C ARG A 21 -3.71 18.29 11.63
N ILE A 22 -3.60 19.23 12.57
CA ILE A 22 -3.98 19.06 13.98
C ILE A 22 -5.00 20.13 14.40
N LYS A 23 -5.76 19.82 15.45
CA LYS A 23 -6.92 20.60 15.96
C LYS A 23 -6.57 21.85 16.80
N HIS A 24 -5.31 22.31 16.88
CA HIS A 24 -4.95 23.44 17.73
C HIS A 24 -4.22 24.59 17.00
N PHE A 25 -4.56 25.81 17.45
CA PHE A 25 -4.05 27.10 16.99
C PHE A 25 -2.60 27.30 17.46
N PRO A 26 -1.66 27.85 16.66
CA PRO A 26 -1.85 28.56 15.40
C PRO A 26 -1.49 27.69 14.17
N TRP A 27 -2.52 27.00 13.65
CA TRP A 27 -2.77 26.52 12.28
C TRP A 27 -1.73 25.75 11.46
N VAL A 28 -0.46 25.64 11.84
CA VAL A 28 0.49 24.64 11.30
C VAL A 28 1.60 24.47 12.34
N THR A 29 1.52 23.46 13.19
CA THR A 29 2.67 23.03 13.99
C THR A 29 2.98 21.57 13.71
N TRP A 30 4.27 21.29 13.56
CA TRP A 30 4.84 19.96 13.42
C TRP A 30 4.58 19.17 14.69
N ASP A 31 3.83 18.07 14.61
CA ASP A 31 3.67 17.16 15.74
C ASP A 31 4.24 15.80 15.37
N VAL A 32 4.91 15.23 16.35
CA VAL A 32 5.39 13.85 16.33
C VAL A 32 4.34 13.05 17.08
N SER A 33 3.10 13.00 16.57
CA SER A 33 2.05 12.26 17.26
C SER A 33 2.40 10.79 17.27
N GLU A 34 2.31 10.18 18.44
CA GLU A 34 2.40 8.73 18.58
C GLU A 34 1.33 8.07 17.70
N HIS A 35 1.75 7.09 16.90
CA HIS A 35 0.85 6.23 16.12
C HIS A 35 -0.17 5.54 17.05
N GLU A 36 -1.42 5.38 16.60
CA GLU A 36 -2.42 4.66 17.41
C GLU A 36 -2.00 3.22 17.73
N ILE A 37 -1.23 2.59 16.83
CA ILE A 37 -0.68 1.25 17.04
C ILE A 37 0.61 1.36 17.88
N GLY A 38 0.56 0.78 19.07
CA GLY A 38 1.72 0.68 19.95
C GLY A 38 2.78 -0.28 19.40
N LEU A 39 4.06 -0.01 19.69
CA LEU A 39 5.16 -0.88 19.26
C LEU A 39 5.02 -2.31 19.81
N ASP A 40 4.52 -2.47 21.04
CA ASP A 40 4.24 -3.79 21.63
C ASP A 40 3.23 -4.60 20.81
N GLU A 41 2.18 -3.96 20.29
CA GLU A 41 1.19 -4.63 19.44
C GLU A 41 1.84 -5.14 18.14
N VAL A 42 2.68 -4.32 17.51
CA VAL A 42 3.43 -4.72 16.31
C VAL A 42 4.36 -5.90 16.61
N ILE A 43 5.17 -5.81 17.67
CA ILE A 43 6.18 -6.82 17.99
C ILE A 43 5.54 -8.14 18.43
N ARG A 44 4.49 -8.09 19.26
CA ARG A 44 3.91 -9.29 19.89
C ARG A 44 2.80 -9.92 19.06
N GLU A 45 2.12 -9.17 18.21
CA GLU A 45 0.93 -9.65 17.49
C GLU A 45 1.17 -9.67 15.98
N ALA A 46 1.60 -8.55 15.38
CA ALA A 46 1.69 -8.45 13.93
C ALA A 46 2.89 -9.19 13.33
N LEU A 47 4.11 -8.98 13.85
CA LEU A 47 5.32 -9.59 13.31
C LEU A 47 5.33 -11.13 13.38
N PRO A 48 4.88 -11.78 14.47
CA PRO A 48 4.92 -13.25 14.57
C PRO A 48 4.01 -13.97 13.57
N VAL A 49 2.97 -13.31 13.04
CA VAL A 49 2.03 -13.94 12.10
C VAL A 49 2.37 -13.69 10.62
N LEU A 50 3.31 -12.79 10.34
CA LEU A 50 3.78 -12.49 8.98
C LEU A 50 4.40 -13.73 8.34
N LYS A 51 4.02 -13.99 7.09
CA LYS A 51 4.64 -14.98 6.22
C LYS A 51 5.04 -14.33 4.90
N LYS A 52 6.13 -14.82 4.30
CA LYS A 52 6.60 -14.36 2.98
C LYS A 52 5.43 -14.34 1.98
N GLY A 53 5.33 -13.25 1.22
CA GLY A 53 4.26 -13.01 0.27
C GLY A 53 3.01 -12.31 0.84
N ASP A 54 2.93 -12.12 2.15
CA ASP A 54 1.88 -11.30 2.76
C ASP A 54 2.00 -9.82 2.33
N VAL A 55 0.88 -9.12 2.35
CA VAL A 55 0.73 -7.73 1.94
C VAL A 55 0.26 -6.89 3.14
N PRO A 56 1.19 -6.28 3.90
CA PRO A 56 0.84 -5.30 4.91
C PRO A 56 0.25 -4.04 4.28
N LEU A 57 -0.84 -3.55 4.87
CA LEU A 57 -1.51 -2.31 4.50
C LEU A 57 -1.51 -1.36 5.71
N HIS A 58 -1.41 -0.05 5.48
CA HIS A 58 -1.63 0.92 6.55
C HIS A 58 -2.33 2.22 6.12
N LEU A 59 -2.81 2.94 7.13
CA LEU A 59 -3.23 4.33 7.10
C LEU A 59 -2.58 5.07 8.26
N ASP A 60 -1.98 6.21 7.96
CA ASP A 60 -1.63 7.21 8.96
C ASP A 60 -2.57 8.41 8.85
N LYS A 61 -3.19 8.83 9.95
CA LYS A 61 -4.16 9.92 10.00
C LYS A 61 -3.49 11.27 9.85
N GLY A 62 -4.27 12.21 9.32
CA GLY A 62 -3.97 13.63 9.36
C GLY A 62 -3.03 14.12 8.27
N PHE A 63 -2.41 13.21 7.49
CA PHE A 63 -1.65 13.58 6.30
C PHE A 63 -2.57 14.11 5.21
N LEU A 64 -2.17 15.22 4.58
CA LEU A 64 -2.96 15.86 3.52
C LEU A 64 -3.02 14.98 2.25
N SER A 65 -2.04 14.08 2.04
CA SER A 65 -2.07 13.04 1.00
C SER A 65 -3.33 12.17 1.08
N ASN A 66 -3.86 11.91 2.28
CA ASN A 66 -5.07 11.11 2.47
C ASN A 66 -6.32 11.74 1.85
N ALA A 67 -6.33 13.06 1.62
CA ALA A 67 -7.43 13.71 0.92
C ALA A 67 -7.44 13.39 -0.59
N PHE A 68 -6.30 12.91 -1.12
CA PHE A 68 -6.09 12.68 -2.55
C PHE A 68 -6.04 11.19 -2.91
N ILE A 69 -5.67 10.33 -1.96
CA ILE A 69 -5.63 8.88 -2.14
C ILE A 69 -7.00 8.30 -1.74
N PRO A 70 -7.72 7.61 -2.65
CA PRO A 70 -9.00 6.98 -2.32
C PRO A 70 -8.80 5.75 -1.43
N GLY A 71 -9.81 5.45 -0.63
CA GLY A 71 -9.84 4.26 0.24
C GLY A 71 -9.63 4.58 1.72
N ALA A 72 -9.87 3.58 2.56
CA ALA A 72 -9.61 3.61 3.99
C ALA A 72 -8.15 3.28 4.32
N MET A 73 -7.52 2.46 3.49
CA MET A 73 -6.08 2.19 3.50
C MET A 73 -5.43 2.97 2.37
N VAL A 74 -4.22 3.51 2.59
CA VAL A 74 -3.58 4.41 1.61
C VAL A 74 -2.25 3.89 1.09
N HIS A 75 -1.72 2.82 1.69
CA HIS A 75 -0.38 2.33 1.40
C HIS A 75 -0.29 0.82 1.58
N ALA A 76 0.60 0.20 0.80
CA ALA A 76 0.86 -1.23 0.84
C ALA A 76 2.35 -1.54 0.66
N GLY A 77 2.77 -2.69 1.16
CA GLY A 77 4.09 -3.28 0.90
C GLY A 77 3.98 -4.80 0.67
N LEU A 78 5.05 -5.43 0.22
CA LEU A 78 5.14 -6.89 0.09
C LEU A 78 6.18 -7.42 1.08
N TYR A 79 5.75 -8.28 2.01
CA TYR A 79 6.66 -8.91 2.96
C TYR A 79 7.47 -10.01 2.28
N VAL A 80 8.80 -9.87 2.28
CA VAL A 80 9.73 -10.75 1.54
C VAL A 80 10.42 -11.78 2.42
N GLY A 81 10.15 -11.77 3.73
CA GLY A 81 10.75 -12.67 4.72
C GLY A 81 11.74 -11.97 5.65
N ASP A 82 12.20 -12.69 6.67
CA ASP A 82 13.24 -12.27 7.61
C ASP A 82 12.99 -10.92 8.31
N GLY A 83 11.73 -10.54 8.51
CA GLY A 83 11.36 -9.26 9.12
C GLY A 83 11.35 -8.08 8.15
N TYR A 84 11.62 -8.29 6.86
CA TYR A 84 11.70 -7.23 5.85
C TYR A 84 10.54 -7.26 4.86
N LEU A 85 10.16 -6.07 4.40
CA LEU A 85 9.23 -5.87 3.30
C LEU A 85 9.80 -4.89 2.28
N ILE A 86 9.23 -4.93 1.08
CA ILE A 86 9.53 -4.01 -0.01
C ILE A 86 8.31 -3.16 -0.29
N GLU A 87 8.52 -1.86 -0.39
CA GLU A 87 7.47 -0.87 -0.62
C GLU A 87 8.03 0.34 -1.37
N ALA A 88 7.15 1.11 -2.01
CA ALA A 88 7.53 2.38 -2.63
C ALA A 88 7.16 3.54 -1.70
N VAL A 89 8.14 4.36 -1.35
CA VAL A 89 7.96 5.61 -0.58
C VAL A 89 8.49 6.79 -1.39
N SER A 90 8.44 8.01 -0.86
CA SER A 90 8.93 9.21 -1.56
C SER A 90 10.38 9.07 -2.11
N ASN A 91 11.23 8.29 -1.45
CA ASN A 91 12.60 7.99 -1.85
C ASN A 91 12.75 6.87 -2.90
N GLY A 92 11.65 6.31 -3.41
CA GLY A 92 11.64 5.17 -4.32
C GLY A 92 11.25 3.86 -3.65
N VAL A 93 11.51 2.77 -4.35
CA VAL A 93 11.28 1.41 -3.87
C VAL A 93 12.40 1.02 -2.92
N VAL A 94 12.05 0.72 -1.68
CA VAL A 94 13.00 0.43 -0.60
C VAL A 94 12.67 -0.90 0.06
N LYS A 95 13.71 -1.57 0.55
CA LYS A 95 13.59 -2.71 1.46
C LYS A 95 13.82 -2.23 2.88
N ARG A 96 12.84 -2.41 3.78
CA ARG A 96 12.96 -2.01 5.18
C ARG A 96 12.23 -2.97 6.11
N HIS A 97 12.49 -2.84 7.41
CA HIS A 97 11.87 -3.70 8.41
C HIS A 97 10.35 -3.49 8.45
N ALA A 98 9.58 -4.58 8.52
CA ALA A 98 8.11 -4.55 8.40
C ALA A 98 7.42 -3.69 9.48
N ALA A 99 8.04 -3.59 10.66
CA ALA A 99 7.54 -2.73 11.73
C ALA A 99 7.43 -1.24 11.36
N TYR A 100 8.18 -0.75 10.36
CA TYR A 100 8.05 0.65 9.92
C TYR A 100 6.69 0.93 9.29
N LEU A 101 6.14 -0.03 8.55
CA LEU A 101 4.82 0.08 7.91
C LEU A 101 3.71 -0.23 8.92
N LEU A 102 3.90 -1.28 9.72
CA LEU A 102 2.88 -1.77 10.67
C LEU A 102 2.68 -0.87 11.89
N ARG A 103 3.67 -0.03 12.23
CA ARG A 103 3.55 0.98 13.28
C ARG A 103 2.91 2.25 12.68
N SER A 104 1.60 2.22 12.52
CA SER A 104 0.78 3.26 11.91
C SER A 104 -0.46 3.59 12.78
N ASP A 105 -1.39 4.42 12.30
CA ASP A 105 -2.66 4.60 13.01
C ASP A 105 -3.63 3.43 12.78
N TYR A 106 -3.64 2.86 11.58
CA TYR A 106 -4.39 1.63 11.25
C TYR A 106 -3.53 0.74 10.37
N ALA A 107 -3.54 -0.56 10.62
CA ALA A 107 -2.85 -1.52 9.79
C ALA A 107 -3.56 -2.87 9.78
N CYS A 108 -3.33 -3.60 8.70
CA CYS A 108 -3.69 -5.00 8.60
C CYS A 108 -2.71 -5.75 7.71
N ILE A 109 -2.72 -7.08 7.81
CA ILE A 109 -1.89 -7.97 7.00
C ILE A 109 -2.83 -8.83 6.16
N MET A 110 -2.66 -8.74 4.84
CA MET A 110 -3.44 -9.49 3.87
C MET A 110 -2.60 -10.62 3.29
N ARG A 111 -3.07 -11.86 3.38
CA ARG A 111 -2.40 -13.05 2.86
C ARG A 111 -3.08 -13.50 1.56
N PRO A 112 -2.38 -13.55 0.41
CA PRO A 112 -3.01 -13.94 -0.85
C PRO A 112 -3.55 -15.38 -0.80
N ARG A 113 -4.75 -15.62 -1.35
CA ARG A 113 -5.32 -16.97 -1.54
C ARG A 113 -4.90 -17.52 -2.90
N ILE A 114 -3.72 -18.13 -2.94
CA ILE A 114 -3.19 -18.82 -4.13
C ILE A 114 -2.93 -20.27 -3.74
N GLY A 115 -3.73 -21.19 -4.28
CA GLY A 115 -3.69 -22.60 -3.90
C GLY A 115 -3.92 -22.83 -2.41
N ASP A 116 -3.71 -24.07 -1.97
CA ASP A 116 -3.78 -24.42 -0.55
C ASP A 116 -2.52 -23.98 0.20
N GLU A 117 -2.65 -23.77 1.51
CA GLU A 117 -1.50 -23.46 2.36
C GLU A 117 -0.47 -24.61 2.35
N GLY A 118 0.80 -24.29 2.10
CA GLY A 118 1.87 -25.27 1.94
C GLY A 118 1.88 -26.00 0.58
N SER A 119 1.02 -25.61 -0.37
CA SER A 119 1.08 -26.17 -1.72
C SER A 119 2.26 -25.63 -2.51
N LEU A 120 2.83 -26.47 -3.39
CA LEU A 120 3.92 -26.07 -4.30
C LEU A 120 3.52 -24.89 -5.21
N VAL A 121 2.24 -24.80 -5.58
CA VAL A 121 1.71 -23.69 -6.38
C VAL A 121 1.80 -22.38 -5.61
N ARG A 122 1.39 -22.39 -4.33
CA ARG A 122 1.49 -21.23 -3.46
C ARG A 122 2.94 -20.80 -3.28
N ASP A 123 3.82 -21.75 -2.96
CA ASP A 123 5.23 -21.46 -2.69
C ASP A 123 5.92 -20.90 -3.94
N ALA A 124 5.63 -21.45 -5.13
CA ALA A 124 6.13 -20.91 -6.39
C ALA A 124 5.64 -19.47 -6.63
N ALA A 125 4.34 -19.20 -6.44
CA ALA A 125 3.76 -17.87 -6.64
C ALA A 125 4.38 -16.83 -5.70
N VAL A 126 4.50 -17.16 -4.41
CA VAL A 126 5.11 -16.31 -3.39
C VAL A 126 6.59 -16.05 -3.70
N ASN A 127 7.34 -17.08 -4.12
CA ASN A 127 8.75 -16.92 -4.48
C ASN A 127 8.92 -16.02 -5.70
N ILE A 128 8.14 -16.23 -6.76
CA ILE A 128 8.15 -15.37 -7.95
C ILE A 128 7.82 -13.92 -7.58
N ALA A 129 6.78 -13.69 -6.78
CA ALA A 129 6.41 -12.34 -6.35
C ALA A 129 7.54 -11.66 -5.55
N CYS A 130 8.17 -12.37 -4.63
CA CYS A 130 9.28 -11.82 -3.85
C CYS A 130 10.53 -11.57 -4.72
N GLU A 131 10.83 -12.46 -5.67
CA GLU A 131 11.92 -12.23 -6.64
C GLU A 131 11.69 -10.97 -7.47
N TRP A 132 10.45 -10.73 -7.91
CA TRP A 132 10.09 -9.49 -8.59
C TRP A 132 10.27 -8.27 -7.71
N ALA A 133 9.82 -8.33 -6.46
CA ALA A 133 9.98 -7.23 -5.52
C ALA A 133 11.46 -6.87 -5.30
N GLU A 134 12.33 -7.87 -5.14
CA GLU A 134 13.78 -7.65 -4.99
C GLU A 134 14.41 -7.02 -6.25
N ARG A 135 13.93 -7.37 -7.45
CA ARG A 135 14.44 -6.79 -8.72
C ARG A 135 14.14 -5.30 -8.87
N ILE A 136 13.07 -4.82 -8.24
CA ILE A 136 12.61 -3.43 -8.38
C ILE A 136 13.04 -2.53 -7.22
N VAL A 137 13.82 -3.03 -6.26
CA VAL A 137 14.47 -2.18 -5.25
C VAL A 137 15.35 -1.13 -5.93
N ASP A 138 15.36 0.08 -5.38
CA ASP A 138 16.02 1.29 -5.90
C ASP A 138 15.32 1.95 -7.11
N PHE A 139 14.20 1.40 -7.61
CA PHE A 139 13.42 2.09 -8.65
C PHE A 139 12.78 3.37 -8.09
N PRO A 140 12.63 4.43 -8.90
CA PRO A 140 12.08 5.69 -8.44
C PRO A 140 10.58 5.61 -8.14
N TYR A 141 10.11 6.45 -7.23
CA TYR A 141 8.69 6.56 -6.92
C TYR A 141 7.92 7.18 -8.08
N ASP A 142 6.75 6.61 -8.38
CA ASP A 142 5.82 7.15 -9.35
C ASP A 142 4.84 8.13 -8.72
N VAL A 143 5.07 9.42 -8.97
CA VAL A 143 4.19 10.51 -8.50
C VAL A 143 2.96 10.73 -9.40
N LEU A 144 2.96 10.14 -10.60
CA LEU A 144 1.88 10.29 -11.58
C LEU A 144 0.94 9.09 -11.59
N PHE A 145 1.25 8.03 -10.84
CA PHE A 145 0.41 6.85 -10.73
C PHE A 145 0.15 6.19 -12.11
N ASN A 146 1.19 6.08 -12.94
CA ASN A 146 1.25 5.36 -14.21
C ASN A 146 1.64 3.89 -13.95
N PHE A 147 0.64 3.04 -13.71
CA PHE A 147 0.86 1.68 -13.20
C PHE A 147 1.50 0.74 -14.24
N CYS A 148 2.72 0.31 -13.95
CA CYS A 148 3.53 -0.71 -14.60
C CYS A 148 2.79 -2.04 -14.79
N GLY A 149 2.90 -2.63 -15.97
CA GLY A 149 2.28 -3.91 -16.35
C GLY A 149 3.27 -4.91 -16.96
N GLU A 150 2.78 -5.71 -17.90
CA GLU A 150 3.60 -6.73 -18.59
C GLU A 150 4.72 -6.11 -19.43
N GLU A 151 4.47 -4.97 -20.04
CA GLU A 151 5.46 -4.23 -20.84
C GLU A 151 6.63 -3.79 -19.96
N ASP A 152 6.38 -3.27 -18.76
CA ASP A 152 7.41 -2.87 -17.80
C ASP A 152 8.18 -4.08 -17.24
N ARG A 153 7.50 -5.21 -17.01
CA ARG A 153 8.18 -6.48 -16.68
C ARG A 153 9.13 -6.91 -17.79
N ALA A 154 8.73 -6.75 -19.05
CA ALA A 154 9.60 -7.06 -20.19
C ALA A 154 10.82 -6.12 -20.21
N LEU A 155 10.63 -4.81 -20.02
CA LEU A 155 11.72 -3.84 -19.92
C LEU A 155 12.68 -4.16 -18.76
N ILE A 156 12.17 -4.55 -17.59
CA ILE A 156 13.00 -4.96 -16.44
C ILE A 156 13.75 -6.25 -16.73
N ARG A 157 13.16 -7.21 -17.45
CA ARG A 157 13.87 -8.44 -17.86
C ARG A 157 15.00 -8.14 -18.85
N GLU A 158 14.75 -7.24 -19.79
CA GLU A 158 15.71 -6.87 -20.84
C GLU A 158 16.85 -6.00 -20.31
N HIS A 159 16.52 -4.97 -19.52
CA HIS A 159 17.46 -3.92 -19.12
C HIS A 159 17.85 -3.97 -17.64
N GLY A 160 17.24 -4.85 -16.84
CA GLY A 160 17.45 -4.88 -15.39
C GLY A 160 17.15 -3.51 -14.76
N ARG A 161 18.10 -2.99 -13.97
CA ARG A 161 18.00 -1.67 -13.32
C ARG A 161 17.99 -0.50 -14.32
N ASP A 162 18.52 -0.69 -15.52
CA ASP A 162 18.53 0.38 -16.53
C ASP A 162 17.13 0.65 -17.11
N ALA A 163 16.13 -0.18 -16.84
CA ALA A 163 14.72 0.08 -17.16
C ALA A 163 14.21 1.41 -16.56
N ILE A 164 14.86 1.94 -15.52
CA ILE A 164 14.61 3.29 -14.98
C ILE A 164 14.77 4.37 -16.07
N LYS A 165 15.74 4.22 -16.98
CA LYS A 165 15.96 5.14 -18.11
C LYS A 165 14.81 5.11 -19.13
N HIS A 166 14.05 4.01 -19.15
CA HIS A 166 12.86 3.81 -19.96
C HIS A 166 11.58 4.28 -19.26
N GLY A 167 11.71 4.89 -18.07
CA GLY A 167 10.59 5.51 -17.38
C GLY A 167 9.83 4.58 -16.43
N VAL A 168 10.34 3.38 -16.13
CA VAL A 168 9.73 2.47 -15.16
C VAL A 168 9.85 3.07 -13.74
N ARG A 169 8.71 3.19 -13.07
CA ARG A 169 8.56 3.77 -11.72
C ARG A 169 7.46 3.02 -10.98
N PHE A 170 7.47 3.05 -9.65
CA PHE A 170 6.46 2.35 -8.86
C PHE A 170 5.83 3.24 -7.80
N CYS A 171 4.54 3.07 -7.56
CA CYS A 171 3.87 3.56 -6.36
C CYS A 171 3.62 2.43 -5.35
N CYS A 172 3.20 2.76 -4.12
CA CYS A 172 3.18 1.80 -3.02
C CYS A 172 2.22 0.64 -3.22
N THR A 173 0.96 0.95 -3.56
CA THR A 173 -0.10 -0.05 -3.79
C THR A 173 0.13 -0.90 -5.02
N GLU A 174 0.98 -0.43 -5.93
CA GLU A 174 1.34 -1.14 -7.13
C GLU A 174 2.39 -2.24 -6.90
N ILE A 175 3.28 -2.11 -5.91
CA ILE A 175 4.32 -3.10 -5.66
C ILE A 175 3.75 -4.53 -5.55
N PRO A 176 2.82 -4.82 -4.61
CA PRO A 176 2.24 -6.16 -4.52
C PRO A 176 1.44 -6.55 -5.78
N PHE A 177 0.72 -5.62 -6.41
CA PHE A 177 -0.01 -5.86 -7.66
C PHE A 177 0.94 -6.34 -8.78
N PHE A 178 2.02 -5.58 -9.00
CA PHE A 178 3.02 -5.85 -10.02
C PHE A 178 3.76 -7.16 -9.75
N CYS A 179 4.04 -7.49 -8.49
CA CYS A 179 4.71 -8.73 -8.13
C CYS A 179 3.83 -9.96 -8.35
N TYR A 180 2.51 -9.84 -8.17
CA TYR A 180 1.53 -10.90 -8.40
C TYR A 180 0.83 -10.84 -9.77
N LEU A 181 1.41 -10.17 -10.78
CA LEU A 181 0.78 -9.96 -12.10
C LEU A 181 0.25 -11.27 -12.73
N ASP A 182 1.01 -12.36 -12.63
CA ASP A 182 0.66 -13.68 -13.18
C ASP A 182 -0.54 -14.35 -12.46
N TYR A 183 -0.93 -13.83 -11.29
CA TYR A 183 -1.94 -14.41 -10.39
C TYR A 183 -3.14 -13.49 -10.16
N LEU A 184 -3.20 -12.31 -10.79
CA LEU A 184 -4.23 -11.30 -10.54
C LEU A 184 -5.65 -11.79 -10.76
N THR A 185 -5.89 -12.58 -11.81
CA THR A 185 -7.22 -13.13 -12.10
C THR A 185 -7.71 -14.03 -10.97
N GLY A 186 -6.83 -14.91 -10.45
CA GLY A 186 -7.14 -15.78 -9.31
C GLY A 186 -7.33 -15.01 -8.01
N LEU A 187 -6.57 -13.93 -7.84
CA LEU A 187 -6.71 -13.03 -6.70
C LEU A 187 -7.91 -12.07 -6.81
N ARG A 188 -8.58 -12.02 -7.96
CA ARG A 188 -9.64 -11.05 -8.30
C ARG A 188 -9.20 -9.60 -8.11
N LEU A 189 -7.94 -9.32 -8.40
CA LEU A 189 -7.33 -8.00 -8.25
C LEU A 189 -7.27 -7.31 -9.62
N PHE A 190 -8.21 -6.39 -9.87
CA PHE A 190 -8.38 -5.75 -11.18
C PHE A 190 -8.24 -4.23 -11.07
N ARG A 191 -7.41 -3.63 -11.92
CA ARG A 191 -7.25 -2.17 -11.97
C ARG A 191 -8.61 -1.50 -12.18
N ARG A 192 -8.84 -0.39 -11.47
CA ARG A 192 -10.04 0.43 -11.61
C ARG A 192 -9.71 1.71 -12.36
N ARG A 193 -10.66 2.25 -13.10
CA ARG A 193 -10.49 3.55 -13.78
C ARG A 193 -10.35 4.65 -12.73
N ASN A 194 -9.34 5.50 -12.91
CA ASN A 194 -9.12 6.67 -12.09
C ASN A 194 -10.12 7.77 -12.49
N ILE A 195 -11.19 7.93 -11.71
CA ILE A 195 -12.24 8.92 -11.95
C ILE A 195 -12.18 10.09 -10.96
N ASN A 196 -11.06 10.27 -10.25
CA ASN A 196 -10.95 11.33 -9.26
C ASN A 196 -10.96 12.71 -9.95
N LEU A 197 -11.72 13.66 -9.39
CA LEU A 197 -11.75 15.05 -9.83
C LEU A 197 -10.34 15.66 -9.86
N VAL A 198 -9.48 15.27 -8.93
CA VAL A 198 -8.10 15.76 -8.83
C VAL A 198 -7.28 15.28 -10.02
N THR A 199 -7.38 14.02 -10.40
CA THR A 199 -6.68 13.48 -11.58
C THR A 199 -7.19 14.10 -12.86
N TRP A 200 -8.49 14.40 -12.93
CA TRP A 200 -9.06 15.17 -14.04
C TRP A 200 -8.49 16.59 -14.10
N MET A 201 -8.38 17.30 -12.97
CA MET A 201 -7.76 18.63 -12.90
C MET A 201 -6.27 18.61 -13.24
N LEU A 202 -5.53 17.59 -12.81
CA LEU A 202 -4.10 17.43 -13.13
C LEU A 202 -3.89 17.27 -14.65
N SER A 203 -4.75 16.50 -15.30
CA SER A 203 -4.73 16.35 -16.76
C SER A 203 -4.92 17.70 -17.48
N TRP A 204 -5.79 18.57 -16.97
CA TRP A 204 -6.02 19.90 -17.55
C TRP A 204 -4.79 20.82 -17.48
N VAL A 205 -3.94 20.67 -16.46
CA VAL A 205 -2.67 21.41 -16.36
C VAL A 205 -1.48 20.70 -17.05
N GLY A 206 -1.76 19.67 -17.86
CA GLY A 206 -0.76 18.94 -18.63
C GLY A 206 0.05 17.90 -17.84
N LEU A 207 -0.35 17.62 -16.60
CA LEU A 207 0.18 16.50 -15.82
C LEU A 207 -0.74 15.31 -16.08
N GLY A 208 -0.46 14.49 -17.09
CA GLY A 208 -1.26 13.30 -17.39
C GLY A 208 -1.07 12.23 -16.31
N PRO A 209 -1.99 12.10 -15.32
CA PRO A 209 -1.88 11.05 -14.32
C PRO A 209 -2.37 9.73 -14.95
N GLY A 210 -2.00 8.60 -14.36
CA GLY A 210 -2.47 7.32 -14.87
C GLY A 210 -3.99 7.21 -14.85
N GLU A 211 -4.54 6.64 -15.92
CA GLU A 211 -5.98 6.44 -16.11
C GLU A 211 -6.54 5.29 -15.27
N VAL A 212 -5.66 4.50 -14.66
CA VAL A 212 -6.01 3.32 -13.89
C VAL A 212 -5.27 3.31 -12.56
N ILE A 213 -5.92 2.82 -11.51
CA ILE A 213 -5.38 2.74 -10.16
C ILE A 213 -5.61 1.36 -9.56
N VAL A 214 -4.75 1.01 -8.61
CA VAL A 214 -4.99 -0.03 -7.60
C VAL A 214 -4.94 0.69 -6.26
N ASP A 215 -6.09 0.82 -5.60
CA ASP A 215 -6.15 1.33 -4.24
C ASP A 215 -5.86 0.21 -3.21
N ALA A 216 -5.48 0.58 -1.99
CA ALA A 216 -5.10 -0.42 -0.99
C ALA A 216 -6.31 -1.23 -0.47
N ASP A 217 -7.51 -0.66 -0.47
CA ASP A 217 -8.73 -1.36 -0.05
C ASP A 217 -9.05 -2.55 -0.95
N MET A 218 -8.65 -2.50 -2.23
CA MET A 218 -8.79 -3.63 -3.15
C MET A 218 -8.15 -4.92 -2.61
N TYR A 219 -7.03 -4.85 -1.88
CA TYR A 219 -6.43 -6.05 -1.28
C TYR A 219 -7.31 -6.64 -0.17
N VAL A 220 -8.06 -5.80 0.54
CA VAL A 220 -8.99 -6.24 1.58
C VAL A 220 -10.23 -6.88 0.96
N THR A 221 -10.71 -6.39 -0.17
CA THR A 221 -11.93 -6.92 -0.82
C THR A 221 -11.66 -8.04 -1.82
N ALA A 222 -10.41 -8.21 -2.27
CA ALA A 222 -9.94 -9.30 -3.11
C ALA A 222 -9.83 -10.66 -2.37
N GLU A 223 -9.36 -11.69 -3.09
CA GLU A 223 -9.13 -13.04 -2.56
C GLU A 223 -7.84 -13.09 -1.71
N PHE A 224 -7.87 -12.39 -0.58
CA PHE A 224 -6.84 -12.40 0.45
C PHE A 224 -7.47 -12.72 1.81
N ASP A 225 -6.75 -13.41 2.69
CA ASP A 225 -7.13 -13.59 4.08
C ASP A 225 -6.58 -12.44 4.94
N MET A 226 -7.41 -11.90 5.83
CA MET A 226 -6.93 -10.98 6.86
C MET A 226 -6.36 -11.82 8.00
N VAL A 227 -5.04 -11.87 8.11
CA VAL A 227 -4.33 -12.69 9.12
C VAL A 227 -3.97 -11.88 10.36
N TRP A 228 -4.02 -10.56 10.26
CA TRP A 228 -3.91 -9.65 11.38
C TRP A 228 -4.56 -8.31 11.04
N CYS A 229 -5.08 -7.64 12.06
CA CYS A 229 -5.74 -6.35 11.99
C CYS A 229 -5.47 -5.63 13.32
N SER A 230 -5.06 -4.36 13.24
CA SER A 230 -4.75 -3.56 14.42
C SER A 230 -5.98 -3.34 15.27
N ARG A 231 -5.80 -3.24 16.59
CA ARG A 231 -6.90 -3.00 17.55
C ARG A 231 -7.65 -1.70 17.30
N SER A 232 -7.03 -0.73 16.64
CA SER A 232 -7.67 0.51 16.20
C SER A 232 -8.67 0.29 15.05
N MET A 233 -8.49 -0.75 14.23
CA MET A 233 -9.30 -1.02 13.05
C MET A 233 -10.57 -1.83 13.39
N THR A 234 -11.59 -1.14 13.93
CA THR A 234 -12.88 -1.74 14.29
C THR A 234 -13.93 -1.68 13.16
N VAL A 235 -15.05 -2.39 13.33
CA VAL A 235 -16.20 -2.31 12.41
C VAL A 235 -16.78 -0.89 12.36
N GLU A 236 -16.83 -0.20 13.50
CA GLU A 236 -17.31 1.19 13.61
C GLU A 236 -16.35 2.15 12.90
N TRP A 237 -15.04 1.91 13.00
CA TRP A 237 -14.06 2.65 12.21
C TRP A 237 -14.29 2.44 10.72
N CYS A 238 -14.47 1.19 10.25
CA CYS A 238 -14.71 0.91 8.84
C CYS A 238 -15.97 1.64 8.33
N LYS A 239 -17.06 1.60 9.10
CA LYS A 239 -18.32 2.31 8.78
C LYS A 239 -18.11 3.82 8.69
N ARG A 240 -17.34 4.41 9.62
CA ARG A 240 -17.02 5.84 9.61
C ARG A 240 -16.15 6.24 8.41
N MET A 241 -15.23 5.38 8.01
CA MET A 241 -14.41 5.53 6.81
C MET A 241 -15.18 5.24 5.51
N LYS A 242 -16.44 4.78 5.61
CA LYS A 242 -17.28 4.38 4.46
C LYS A 242 -16.64 3.26 3.63
N CYS A 243 -15.99 2.30 4.28
CA CYS A 243 -15.45 1.13 3.60
C CYS A 243 -16.55 0.33 2.89
N GLU A 244 -16.18 -0.40 1.85
CA GLU A 244 -17.09 -1.35 1.18
C GLU A 244 -17.59 -2.43 2.17
N GLU A 245 -18.82 -2.94 1.97
CA GLU A 245 -19.40 -3.97 2.85
C GLU A 245 -18.53 -5.23 2.97
N ALA A 246 -17.85 -5.62 1.89
CA ALA A 246 -16.90 -6.75 1.92
C ALA A 246 -15.71 -6.50 2.85
N PHE A 247 -15.21 -5.25 2.93
CA PHE A 247 -14.18 -4.85 3.88
C PHE A 247 -14.73 -4.97 5.31
N ILE A 248 -15.88 -4.34 5.58
CA ILE A 248 -16.51 -4.33 6.91
C ILE A 248 -16.73 -5.77 7.40
N HIS A 249 -17.23 -6.64 6.52
CA HIS A 249 -17.44 -8.05 6.80
C HIS A 249 -16.13 -8.75 7.16
N LYS A 250 -15.05 -8.54 6.41
CA LYS A 250 -13.74 -9.19 6.69
C LYS A 250 -13.16 -8.77 8.04
N VAL A 251 -13.28 -7.49 8.40
CA VAL A 251 -12.90 -6.99 9.74
C VAL A 251 -13.78 -7.59 10.83
N SER A 252 -15.08 -7.71 10.59
CA SER A 252 -16.00 -8.36 11.54
C SER A 252 -15.64 -9.83 11.78
N GLU A 253 -15.37 -10.59 10.72
CA GLU A 253 -14.98 -12.01 10.83
C GLU A 253 -13.65 -12.20 11.56
N TYR A 254 -12.67 -11.33 11.29
CA TYR A 254 -11.42 -11.33 12.04
C TYR A 254 -11.66 -11.16 13.54
N TRP A 255 -12.44 -10.16 13.95
CA TRP A 255 -12.71 -9.91 15.37
C TRP A 255 -13.63 -10.93 16.05
N LYS A 256 -14.47 -11.65 15.30
CA LYS A 256 -15.24 -12.80 15.85
C LYS A 256 -14.33 -13.96 16.24
N THR A 257 -13.23 -14.16 15.51
CA THR A 257 -12.31 -15.28 15.70
C THR A 257 -11.15 -14.96 16.63
N HIS A 258 -10.81 -13.68 16.81
CA HIS A 258 -9.72 -13.22 17.67
C HIS A 258 -10.32 -12.62 18.96
N SER A 259 -10.25 -13.37 20.06
CA SER A 259 -10.99 -13.16 21.32
C SER A 259 -10.69 -11.88 22.11
N ILE A 260 -10.03 -10.90 21.49
CA ILE A 260 -9.80 -9.57 22.05
C ILE A 260 -10.50 -8.59 21.10
N CYS A 261 -11.83 -8.52 21.17
CA CYS A 261 -12.53 -7.42 20.51
C CYS A 261 -12.05 -6.13 21.21
N PRO A 262 -11.41 -5.18 20.51
CA PRO A 262 -10.97 -3.94 21.13
C PRO A 262 -12.22 -3.25 21.67
N SER A 263 -12.29 -3.05 22.99
CA SER A 263 -13.34 -2.19 23.56
C SER A 263 -13.21 -0.83 22.89
N ALA A 264 -14.26 -0.37 22.20
CA ALA A 264 -14.28 0.94 21.56
C ALA A 264 -13.83 2.00 22.58
N ARG A 265 -12.67 2.61 22.34
CA ARG A 265 -12.20 3.77 23.11
C ARG A 265 -12.94 5.03 22.67
#